data_AF-A0A4Y6PRA2-F1
#
_entry.id   AF-A0A4Y6PRA2-F1
#
_cell.length_a   1.000
_cell.length_b   1.000
_cell.length_c   1.000
_cell.angle_alpha   90.00
_cell.angle_beta   90.00
_cell.angle_gamma   90.00
#
_symmetry.space_group_name_H-M   'P 1'
#
loop_
_entity.id
_entity.type
_entity.pdbx_description
1 polymer ?
#
loop_
_entity_poly.entity_id
_entity_poly.type
_entity_poly.pdbx_seq_one_letter_code
_entity_poly.pdbx_strand_id
1 'polypeptide(L)'
;MADTRDEKPNPISCGRRLVGGNIRRLRLERDMSQEDLAFEAGINRAYLSTVENGKRNISIDNIIAVANALTVDPRELLRPLDQASKG
;
A
#
# COMPACT_ATOMS: atom_id res chain seq x y z
N MET A 1 8.98 -19.70 -31.05
CA MET A 1 7.58 -19.96 -31.47
C MET A 1 6.95 -20.76 -30.34
N ALA A 2 6.09 -20.27 -29.46
CA ALA A 2 5.41 -18.99 -29.35
C ALA A 2 5.47 -18.50 -27.89
N ASP A 3 5.87 -17.24 -27.75
CA ASP A 3 5.50 -16.35 -26.66
C ASP A 3 3.99 -16.09 -26.77
N THR A 4 3.24 -16.22 -25.67
CA THR A 4 1.94 -15.57 -25.41
C THR A 4 1.36 -16.11 -24.10
N ARG A 5 1.46 -15.28 -23.06
CA ARG A 5 0.30 -14.84 -22.29
C ARG A 5 0.73 -13.70 -21.36
N ASP A 6 0.66 -12.49 -21.91
CA ASP A 6 0.25 -11.31 -21.16
C ASP A 6 -1.08 -11.62 -20.45
N GLU A 7 -1.01 -12.20 -19.25
CA GLU A 7 -2.12 -12.10 -18.30
C GLU A 7 -2.22 -10.63 -17.92
N LYS A 8 -3.15 -9.89 -18.54
CA LYS A 8 -3.48 -8.53 -18.11
C LYS A 8 -3.67 -8.57 -16.58
N PRO A 9 -2.91 -7.77 -15.80
CA PRO A 9 -2.94 -7.89 -14.36
C PRO A 9 -4.36 -7.67 -13.87
N ASN A 10 -4.88 -8.63 -13.11
CA ASN A 10 -6.21 -8.55 -12.51
C ASN A 10 -6.41 -7.15 -11.90
N PRO A 11 -7.47 -6.40 -12.25
CA PRO A 11 -7.68 -5.03 -11.78
C PRO A 11 -7.67 -4.90 -10.24
N ILE A 12 -8.02 -5.97 -9.51
CA ILE A 12 -7.93 -6.02 -8.04
C ILE A 12 -6.47 -6.00 -7.56
N SER A 13 -5.54 -6.63 -8.30
CA SER A 13 -4.10 -6.59 -8.00
C SER A 13 -3.51 -5.19 -8.17
N CYS A 14 -4.06 -4.39 -9.08
CA CYS A 14 -3.71 -2.99 -9.25
C CYS A 14 -4.15 -2.17 -8.02
N GLY A 15 -5.34 -2.44 -7.45
CA GLY A 15 -5.83 -1.80 -6.23
C GLY A 15 -4.96 -2.09 -5.00
N ARG A 16 -4.50 -3.33 -4.82
CA ARG A 16 -3.61 -3.68 -3.69
C ARG A 16 -2.25 -3.00 -3.79
N ARG A 17 -1.67 -2.94 -4.99
CA ARG A 17 -0.40 -2.22 -5.22
C ARG A 17 -0.57 -0.71 -5.03
N LEU A 18 -1.72 -0.16 -5.42
CA LEU A 18 -2.03 1.25 -5.20
C LEU A 18 -2.05 1.57 -3.70
N VAL A 19 -2.82 0.82 -2.92
CA VAL A 19 -2.93 1.00 -1.47
C VAL A 19 -1.59 0.78 -0.78
N GLY A 20 -0.92 -0.34 -1.06
CA GLY A 20 0.38 -0.64 -0.49
C GLY A 20 1.45 0.41 -0.82
N GLY A 21 1.45 0.91 -2.06
CA GLY A 21 2.34 1.99 -2.51
C GLY A 21 2.09 3.31 -1.80
N ASN A 22 0.83 3.70 -1.62
CA ASN A 22 0.48 4.91 -0.86
C ASN A 22 0.86 4.80 0.62
N ILE A 23 0.59 3.66 1.26
CA ILE A 23 1.00 3.41 2.65
C ILE A 23 2.52 3.59 2.77
N ARG A 24 3.29 2.94 1.89
CA ARG A 24 4.75 3.06 1.89
C ARG A 24 5.21 4.50 1.66
N ARG A 25 4.64 5.19 0.68
CA ARG A 25 4.98 6.58 0.36
C ARG A 25 4.75 7.49 1.57
N LEU A 26 3.54 7.49 2.12
CA LEU A 26 3.15 8.32 3.26
C LEU A 26 3.94 8.00 4.53
N ARG A 27 4.30 6.72 4.72
CA ARG A 27 5.17 6.27 5.81
C ARG A 27 6.57 6.87 5.69
N LEU A 28 7.16 6.82 4.50
CA LEU A 28 8.49 7.38 4.24
C LEU A 28 8.51 8.91 4.32
N GLU A 29 7.43 9.59 3.89
CA GLU A 29 7.26 11.05 4.07
C GLU A 29 7.23 11.49 5.55
N ARG A 30 7.08 10.56 6.48
CA ARG A 30 7.05 10.78 7.94
C ARG A 30 8.25 10.18 8.66
N ASP A 31 9.27 9.73 7.91
CA ASP A 31 10.46 9.07 8.46
C ASP A 31 10.16 7.85 9.35
N MET A 32 9.02 7.19 9.13
CA MET A 32 8.62 6.02 9.91
C MET A 32 9.20 4.74 9.28
N SER A 33 9.74 3.85 10.11
CA SER A 33 10.04 2.47 9.71
C SER A 33 8.76 1.64 9.61
N GLN A 34 8.84 0.44 9.00
CA GLN A 34 7.73 -0.51 9.04
C GLN A 34 7.40 -0.97 10.46
N GLU A 35 8.38 -0.93 11.37
CA GLU A 35 8.15 -1.25 12.79
C GLU A 35 7.33 -0.16 13.46
N ASP A 36 7.70 1.11 13.25
CA ASP A 36 7.00 2.25 13.83
C ASP A 36 5.55 2.29 13.37
N LEU A 37 5.29 2.20 12.06
CA LEU A 37 3.92 2.24 11.56
C LEU A 37 3.10 1.03 12.02
N ALA A 38 3.71 -0.16 12.08
CA ALA A 38 3.01 -1.35 12.54
C ALA A 38 2.62 -1.23 14.02
N PHE A 39 3.53 -0.70 14.85
CA PHE A 39 3.29 -0.42 16.26
C PHE A 39 2.16 0.59 16.45
N GLU A 40 2.25 1.75 15.80
CA GLU A 40 1.24 2.81 15.89
C GLU A 40 -0.14 2.38 15.36
N ALA A 41 -0.17 1.59 14.29
CA ALA A 41 -1.42 1.05 13.73
C ALA A 41 -1.96 -0.18 14.49
N GLY A 42 -1.23 -0.70 15.49
CA GLY A 42 -1.63 -1.90 16.23
C GLY A 42 -1.69 -3.17 15.39
N ILE A 43 -0.85 -3.28 14.35
CA ILE A 43 -0.80 -4.42 13.43
C ILE A 43 0.56 -5.12 13.44
N ASN A 44 0.61 -6.34 12.91
CA ASN A 44 1.87 -7.05 12.78
C ASN A 44 2.76 -6.45 11.66
N ARG A 45 4.04 -6.20 11.96
CA ARG A 45 5.03 -5.69 11.00
C ARG A 45 5.16 -6.52 9.71
N ALA A 46 5.17 -7.85 9.81
CA ALA A 46 5.25 -8.72 8.64
C ALA A 46 3.97 -8.64 7.80
N TYR A 47 2.80 -8.49 8.44
CA TYR A 47 1.55 -8.21 7.76
C TYR A 47 1.62 -6.88 7.00
N LEU A 48 2.04 -5.79 7.66
CA LEU A 48 2.24 -4.49 7.02
C LEU A 48 3.19 -4.59 5.82
N SER A 49 4.32 -5.28 5.95
CA SER A 49 5.26 -5.50 4.85
C SER A 49 4.60 -6.17 3.65
N THR A 50 3.77 -7.20 3.87
CA THR A 50 3.04 -7.85 2.76
C THR A 50 1.95 -6.97 2.15
N VAL A 51 1.35 -6.08 2.93
CA VAL A 51 0.38 -5.07 2.45
C VAL A 51 1.08 -4.03 1.57
N GLU A 52 2.21 -3.45 2.02
CA GLU A 52 2.98 -2.47 1.25
C GLU A 52 3.45 -3.03 -0.10
N ASN A 53 3.72 -4.33 -0.17
CA ASN A 53 4.08 -5.02 -1.40
C ASN A 53 2.87 -5.47 -2.25
N GLY A 54 1.63 -5.13 -1.85
CA GLY A 54 0.40 -5.48 -2.56
C GLY A 54 0.08 -6.99 -2.57
N LYS A 55 0.74 -7.78 -1.72
CA LYS A 55 0.61 -9.26 -1.67
C LYS A 55 -0.61 -9.70 -0.86
N ARG A 56 -1.11 -8.88 0.06
CA ARG A 56 -2.28 -9.19 0.90
C ARG A 56 -3.45 -8.27 0.61
N ASN A 57 -4.65 -8.82 0.82
CA ASN A 57 -5.86 -8.01 0.93
C ASN A 57 -5.89 -7.40 2.35
N ILE A 58 -5.94 -6.09 2.43
CA ILE A 58 -6.09 -5.36 3.70
C ILE A 58 -7.59 -5.17 3.99
N SER A 59 -8.00 -5.37 5.25
CA SER A 59 -9.38 -5.09 5.66
C SER A 59 -9.62 -3.58 5.77
N ILE A 60 -10.88 -3.16 5.72
CA ILE A 60 -11.24 -1.75 5.93
C ILE A 60 -10.77 -1.26 7.30
N ASP A 61 -10.93 -2.04 8.37
CA ASP A 61 -10.50 -1.65 9.71
C ASP A 61 -8.99 -1.36 9.77
N ASN A 62 -8.17 -2.19 9.09
CA ASN A 62 -6.73 -1.96 9.03
C ASN A 62 -6.36 -0.77 8.14
N ILE A 63 -7.14 -0.47 7.09
CA ILE A 63 -6.97 0.77 6.30
C ILE A 63 -7.18 1.98 7.22
N ILE A 64 -8.24 1.99 8.04
CA ILE A 64 -8.52 3.07 8.98
C ILE A 64 -7.42 3.18 10.04
N ALA A 65 -6.99 2.05 10.61
CA ALA A 65 -5.91 2.04 11.61
C ALA A 65 -4.59 2.60 11.04
N VAL A 66 -4.21 2.18 9.83
CA VAL A 66 -3.00 2.69 9.16
C VAL A 66 -3.13 4.17 8.80
N ALA A 67 -4.29 4.62 8.31
CA ALA A 67 -4.52 6.03 8.02
C ALA A 67 -4.42 6.91 9.27
N ASN A 68 -4.98 6.44 10.40
CA ASN A 68 -4.89 7.12 11.68
C ASN A 68 -3.44 7.17 12.19
N ALA A 69 -2.70 6.06 12.12
CA ALA A 69 -1.28 6.02 12.51
C ALA A 69 -0.42 6.95 11.63
N LEU A 70 -0.77 7.09 10.36
CA LEU A 70 -0.15 8.06 9.44
C LEU A 70 -0.71 9.48 9.60
N THR A 71 -1.72 9.72 10.44
CA THR A 71 -2.38 11.04 10.57
C THR A 71 -2.81 11.61 9.20
N VAL A 72 -3.50 10.80 8.40
CA VAL A 72 -4.06 11.18 7.09
C VAL A 72 -5.53 10.78 6.97
N ASP A 73 -6.25 11.41 6.05
CA ASP A 73 -7.56 10.92 5.64
C ASP A 73 -7.39 9.55 4.91
N PRO A 74 -8.20 8.53 5.22
CA PRO A 74 -8.12 7.22 4.57
C PRO A 74 -8.16 7.25 3.03
N ARG A 75 -8.77 8.29 2.42
CA ARG A 75 -8.78 8.47 0.96
C ARG A 75 -7.38 8.59 0.36
N GLU A 76 -6.41 9.09 1.12
CA GLU A 76 -5.03 9.23 0.67
C GLU A 76 -4.38 7.87 0.38
N LEU A 77 -4.87 6.80 1.01
CA LEU A 77 -4.42 5.44 0.72
C LEU A 77 -4.93 4.92 -0.63
N LEU A 78 -6.01 5.49 -1.15
CA LEU A 78 -6.62 5.12 -2.43
C LEU A 78 -6.30 6.11 -3.56
N ARG A 79 -5.59 7.19 -3.28
CA ARG A 79 -5.26 8.22 -4.27
C ARG A 79 -4.38 7.62 -5.37
N PRO A 80 -4.73 7.71 -6.66
CA PRO A 80 -3.85 7.31 -7.75
C PRO A 80 -2.46 7.93 -7.56
N LEU A 81 -1.40 7.11 -7.65
CA LEU A 81 -0.06 7.64 -7.81
C LEU A 81 -0.03 8.28 -9.19
N ASP A 82 -0.08 9.61 -9.26
CA ASP A 82 0.17 10.32 -10.51
C ASP A 82 1.45 9.76 -11.11
N GLN A 83 1.38 9.26 -12.34
CA GLN A 83 2.53 8.73 -13.05
C GLN A 83 3.46 9.90 -13.40
N ALA A 84 4.17 10.44 -12.41
CA ALA A 84 5.14 11.50 -12.62
C ALA A 84 6.47 10.86 -13.05
N SER A 85 6.75 11.09 -14.34
CA SER A 85 8.08 11.18 -14.93
C SER A 85 8.87 9.87 -15.09
N LYS A 86 8.56 9.14 -16.15
CA LYS A 86 9.65 8.57 -16.98
C LYS A 86 10.39 9.76 -17.60
N GLY A 87 11.44 10.23 -16.92
CA GLY A 87 12.53 10.96 -17.54
C GLY A 87 13.55 9.96 -18.09
#